data_AF-A0A969NI50-F1
#
_entry.id   AF-A0A969NI50-F1
#
_cell.length_a   1.000
_cell.length_b   1.000
_cell.length_c   1.000
_cell.angle_alpha   90.00
_cell.angle_beta   90.00
_cell.angle_gamma   90.00
#
_symmetry.space_group_name_H-M   'P 1'
#
loop_
_entity.id
_entity.type
_entity.pdbx_description
1 polymer ?
#
loop_
_entity_poly.entity_id
_entity_poly.type
_entity_poly.pdbx_seq_one_letter_code
_entity_poly.pdbx_strand_id
1 'polypeptide(L)'
;MRVFILLFLIVLPGISITGLSAYYLFPEWNALTKSHERFEKLSQSSSATMTDLFIAQAAENRHRINCFAEGVGVLLGMAIASIGIHGICLLNPTKTTNN
;
A
#
# COMPACT_ATOMS: atom_id res chain seq x y z
N MET A 1 30.15 8.82 -2.27
CA MET A 1 29.73 8.07 -1.07
C MET A 1 28.33 8.42 -0.60
N ARG A 2 28.00 9.69 -0.34
CA ARG A 2 26.66 10.11 0.16
C ARG A 2 25.48 9.70 -0.72
N VAL A 3 25.62 9.80 -2.05
CA VAL A 3 24.60 9.35 -3.01
C VAL A 3 24.34 7.84 -2.90
N PHE A 4 25.39 7.03 -2.78
CA PHE A 4 25.24 5.59 -2.58
C PHE A 4 24.57 5.25 -1.25
N ILE A 5 24.89 5.99 -0.18
CA ILE A 5 24.23 5.83 1.13
C ILE A 5 22.73 6.09 0.99
N LEU A 6 22.31 7.19 0.36
CA LEU A 6 20.90 7.49 0.15
C LEU A 6 20.21 6.45 -0.75
N LEU A 7 20.88 6.00 -1.81
CA LEU A 7 20.35 4.95 -2.69
C LEU A 7 20.11 3.63 -1.93
N PHE A 8 21.12 3.12 -1.24
CA PHE A 8 21.05 1.79 -0.64
C PHE A 8 20.28 1.75 0.68
N LEU A 9 20.32 2.82 1.48
CA LEU A 9 19.68 2.81 2.81
C LEU A 9 18.30 3.47 2.84
N ILE A 10 17.93 4.26 1.83
CA ILE A 10 16.65 4.99 1.83
C ILE A 10 15.83 4.64 0.59
N VAL A 11 16.38 4.87 -0.61
CA VAL A 11 15.62 4.70 -1.86
C VAL A 11 15.24 3.24 -2.10
N LEU A 12 16.21 2.33 -2.06
CA LEU A 12 15.96 0.91 -2.30
C LEU A 12 15.01 0.28 -1.26
N PRO A 13 15.18 0.51 0.05
CA PRO A 13 14.23 0.05 1.05
C PRO A 13 12.82 0.65 0.84
N GLY A 14 12.72 1.94 0.55
CA GLY A 14 11.43 2.60 0.27
C GLY A 14 10.70 1.97 -0.91
N ILE A 15 11.40 1.77 -2.04
CA ILE A 15 10.85 1.09 -3.22
C ILE A 15 10.48 -0.36 -2.91
N SER A 16 11.29 -1.07 -2.12
CA SER A 16 11.03 -2.46 -1.74
C SER A 16 9.77 -2.60 -0.89
N ILE A 17 9.58 -1.72 0.09
CA ILE A 17 8.37 -1.66 0.93
C ILE A 17 7.15 -1.35 0.05
N THR A 18 7.26 -0.36 -0.85
CA THR A 18 6.20 -0.03 -1.79
C THR A 18 5.82 -1.23 -2.65
N GLY A 19 6.80 -1.89 -3.25
CA GLY A 19 6.57 -3.03 -4.14
C GLY A 19 5.94 -4.21 -3.42
N LEU A 20 6.43 -4.53 -2.21
CA LEU A 20 5.87 -5.60 -1.39
C LEU A 20 4.43 -5.30 -0.99
N SER A 21 4.16 -4.07 -0.55
CA SER A 21 2.81 -3.68 -0.12
C SER A 21 1.84 -3.65 -1.30
N ALA A 22 2.28 -3.13 -2.44
CA ALA A 22 1.48 -3.14 -3.67
C ALA A 22 1.17 -4.57 -4.13
N TYR A 23 2.14 -5.48 -4.01
CA TYR A 23 1.95 -6.90 -4.37
C TYR A 23 0.83 -7.56 -3.56
N TYR A 24 0.72 -7.28 -2.25
CA TYR A 24 -0.36 -7.81 -1.42
C TYR A 24 -1.66 -7.01 -1.48
N LEU A 25 -1.59 -5.72 -1.81
CA LEU A 25 -2.75 -4.86 -1.94
C LEU A 25 -3.73 -5.35 -3.02
N PHE A 26 -3.24 -5.73 -4.20
CA PHE A 26 -4.13 -6.14 -5.30
C PHE A 26 -4.95 -7.41 -5.01
N PRO A 27 -4.36 -8.51 -4.48
CA PRO A 27 -5.11 -9.68 -4.06
C PRO A 27 -6.13 -9.37 -2.95
N GLU A 28 -5.74 -8.60 -1.93
CA GLU A 28 -6.66 -8.21 -0.84
C GLU A 28 -7.80 -7.35 -1.37
N TRP A 29 -7.53 -6.45 -2.33
CA TRP A 29 -8.57 -5.62 -2.94
C TRP A 29 -9.59 -6.46 -3.68
N ASN A 30 -9.15 -7.45 -4.45
CA ASN A 30 -10.04 -8.39 -5.14
C ASN A 30 -10.86 -9.23 -4.14
N ALA A 31 -10.24 -9.70 -3.05
CA ALA A 31 -10.93 -10.43 -1.99
C ALA A 31 -11.98 -9.55 -1.29
N LEU A 32 -11.65 -8.28 -1.04
CA LEU A 32 -12.55 -7.28 -0.50
C LEU A 32 -13.77 -7.08 -1.42
N THR A 33 -13.56 -6.86 -2.72
CA THR A 33 -14.66 -6.68 -3.68
C THR A 33 -15.62 -7.87 -3.65
N LYS A 34 -15.10 -9.10 -3.69
CA LYS A 34 -15.92 -10.31 -3.62
C LYS A 34 -16.66 -10.44 -2.28
N SER A 35 -16.02 -10.09 -1.17
CA SER A 35 -16.65 -10.12 0.14
C SER A 35 -17.78 -9.09 0.26
N HIS A 36 -17.56 -7.91 -0.30
CA HIS A 36 -18.56 -6.83 -0.34
C HIS A 36 -19.77 -7.23 -1.20
N GLU A 37 -19.55 -7.76 -2.41
CA GLU A 37 -20.65 -8.28 -3.26
C GLU A 37 -21.45 -9.40 -2.56
N ARG A 38 -20.79 -10.25 -1.79
CA ARG A 38 -21.47 -11.30 -1.01
C ARG A 38 -22.34 -10.70 0.09
N PHE A 39 -21.82 -9.71 0.81
CA PHE A 39 -22.58 -9.00 1.83
C PHE A 39 -23.80 -8.30 1.22
N GLU A 40 -23.64 -7.63 0.07
CA GLU A 40 -24.73 -6.97 -0.64
C GLU A 40 -25.83 -7.95 -1.08
N LYS A 41 -25.44 -9.11 -1.64
CA LYS A 41 -26.40 -10.16 -2.01
C LYS A 41 -27.15 -10.72 -0.80
N LEU A 42 -26.48 -10.88 0.34
CA LEU A 42 -27.11 -11.36 1.57
C LEU A 42 -28.07 -10.31 2.15
N SER A 43 -27.71 -9.02 2.13
CA SER A 43 -28.56 -7.96 2.68
C SER A 43 -29.84 -7.74 1.88
N GLN A 44 -29.84 -8.09 0.60
CA GLN A 44 -31.01 -8.06 -0.28
C GLN A 44 -31.83 -9.36 -0.24
N SER A 45 -31.33 -10.43 0.39
CA SER A 45 -32.01 -11.72 0.43
C SER A 45 -33.04 -11.77 1.56
N SER A 46 -34.29 -12.08 1.23
CA SER A 46 -35.37 -12.25 2.21
C SER A 46 -35.19 -13.47 3.13
N SER A 47 -34.25 -14.37 2.80
CA SER A 47 -33.95 -15.58 3.57
C SER A 47 -32.71 -15.45 4.46
N ALA A 48 -31.95 -14.35 4.36
CA ALA A 48 -30.74 -14.18 5.15
C ALA A 48 -31.07 -13.85 6.61
N THR A 49 -30.37 -14.50 7.55
CA THR A 49 -30.50 -14.17 8.97
C THR A 49 -29.59 -13.00 9.35
N MET A 50 -29.88 -12.34 10.47
CA MET A 50 -28.99 -11.29 11.01
C MET A 50 -27.59 -11.84 11.30
N THR A 51 -27.48 -13.10 11.72
CA THR A 51 -26.19 -13.75 11.95
C THR A 51 -25.39 -13.89 10.66
N ASP A 52 -26.03 -14.24 9.54
CA ASP A 52 -25.36 -14.33 8.24
C ASP A 52 -24.79 -12.96 7.79
N LEU A 53 -25.55 -11.89 8.05
CA LEU A 53 -25.10 -10.52 7.77
C LEU A 53 -23.91 -10.11 8.64
N PHE A 54 -23.93 -10.43 9.94
CA PHE A 54 -22.79 -10.13 10.82
C PHE A 54 -21.52 -10.89 10.42
N ILE A 55 -21.65 -12.17 10.05
CA ILE A 55 -20.52 -12.98 9.58
C ILE A 55 -19.95 -12.38 8.28
N ALA A 56 -20.82 -12.04 7.32
CA ALA A 56 -20.39 -11.45 6.06
C ALA A 56 -19.73 -10.07 6.25
N GLN A 57 -20.29 -9.22 7.12
CA GLN A 57 -19.73 -7.92 7.47
C GLN A 57 -18.33 -8.06 8.11
N ALA A 58 -18.16 -9.02 9.02
CA ALA A 58 -16.87 -9.28 9.67
C ALA A 58 -15.81 -9.73 8.66
N ALA A 59 -16.19 -10.59 7.71
CA ALA A 59 -15.31 -11.03 6.63
C ALA A 59 -14.89 -9.87 5.72
N GLU A 60 -15.83 -9.00 5.32
CA GLU A 60 -15.52 -7.81 4.52
C GLU A 60 -14.57 -6.89 5.27
N ASN A 61 -14.86 -6.59 6.54
CA ASN A 61 -14.08 -5.64 7.31
C ASN A 61 -12.63 -6.08 7.52
N ARG A 62 -12.37 -7.40 7.60
CA ARG A 62 -11.01 -7.95 7.61
C ARG A 62 -10.23 -7.52 6.36
N HIS A 63 -10.80 -7.71 5.18
CA HIS A 63 -10.16 -7.34 3.93
C HIS A 63 -10.03 -5.81 3.76
N ARG A 64 -10.98 -5.03 4.29
CA ARG A 64 -10.86 -3.55 4.32
C ARG A 64 -9.64 -3.10 5.13
N ILE A 65 -9.43 -3.68 6.30
CA ILE A 65 -8.30 -3.36 7.17
C ILE A 65 -6.98 -3.78 6.52
N ASN A 66 -6.93 -4.97 5.92
CA ASN A 66 -5.73 -5.43 5.20
C ASN A 66 -5.39 -4.51 4.02
N CYS A 67 -6.35 -4.22 3.14
CA CYS A 67 -6.18 -3.27 2.04
C CYS A 67 -5.70 -1.90 2.53
N PHE A 68 -6.26 -1.43 3.65
CA PHE A 68 -5.84 -0.16 4.24
C PHE A 68 -4.38 -0.22 4.70
N ALA A 69 -3.98 -1.27 5.41
CA ALA A 69 -2.60 -1.44 5.88
C ALA A 69 -1.61 -1.51 4.71
N GLU A 70 -1.90 -2.29 3.68
CA GLU A 70 -1.07 -2.38 2.49
C GLU A 70 -1.04 -1.05 1.71
N GLY A 71 -2.17 -0.35 1.61
CA GLY A 71 -2.25 0.98 1.01
C GLY A 71 -1.39 2.01 1.73
N VAL A 72 -1.40 2.00 3.07
CA VAL A 72 -0.50 2.81 3.89
C VAL A 72 0.96 2.41 3.65
N GLY A 73 1.27 1.11 3.55
CA GLY A 73 2.60 0.61 3.22
C GLY A 73 3.14 1.14 1.89
N VAL A 74 2.30 1.14 0.84
CA VAL A 74 2.61 1.73 -0.47
C VAL A 74 2.95 3.22 -0.34
N LEU A 75 2.08 3.99 0.31
CA LEU A 75 2.27 5.44 0.45
C LEU A 75 3.51 5.79 1.28
N LEU A 76 3.73 5.08 2.37
CA LEU A 76 4.87 5.28 3.25
C LEU A 76 6.19 4.92 2.54
N GLY A 77 6.24 3.78 1.85
CA GLY A 77 7.40 3.39 1.05
C GLY A 77 7.73 4.42 -0.03
N MET A 78 6.71 4.94 -0.72
CA MET A 78 6.87 6.00 -1.72
C MET A 78 7.36 7.32 -1.12
N ALA A 79 6.86 7.69 0.06
CA ALA A 79 7.32 8.88 0.77
C ALA A 79 8.81 8.75 1.14
N ILE A 80 9.22 7.61 1.69
CA ILE A 80 10.62 7.32 2.04
C ILE A 80 11.51 7.39 0.80
N ALA A 81 11.12 6.71 -0.28
CA ALA A 81 11.88 6.72 -1.53
C ALA A 81 12.01 8.16 -2.10
N SER A 82 10.93 8.94 -2.05
CA SER A 82 10.91 10.34 -2.51
C SER A 82 11.86 11.23 -1.71
N ILE A 83 11.92 11.06 -0.38
CA ILE A 83 12.89 11.78 0.47
C ILE A 83 14.33 11.43 0.07
N GLY A 84 14.62 10.15 -0.14
CA GLY A 84 15.95 9.70 -0.59
C GLY A 84 16.35 10.29 -1.95
N ILE A 85 15.44 10.26 -2.92
CA ILE A 85 15.65 10.84 -4.26
C ILE A 85 15.85 12.36 -4.16
N HIS A 86 15.01 13.04 -3.39
CA HIS A 86 15.14 14.49 -3.16
C HIS A 86 16.51 14.85 -2.58
N GLY A 87 16.99 14.09 -1.58
CA GLY A 87 18.33 14.26 -1.02
C GLY A 87 19.45 14.05 -2.05
N ILE A 88 19.31 13.08 -2.97
CA ILE A 88 20.28 12.86 -4.05
C ILE A 88 20.31 14.06 -5.01
N CYS A 89 19.14 14.58 -5.40
CA CYS A 89 19.05 15.75 -6.27
C CYS A 89 19.72 16.98 -5.65
N LEU A 90 19.53 17.21 -4.34
CA LEU A 90 20.19 18.31 -3.62
C LEU A 90 21.70 18.15 -3.47
N LEU A 91 22.22 16.92 -3.53
CA LEU A 91 23.66 16.65 -3.50
C LEU A 91 24.32 16.73 -4.89
N ASN A 92 23.53 16.79 -5.97
CA ASN A 92 24.00 16.90 -7.35
C ASN A 92 24.18 18.32 -7.97
N PRO A 93 24.10 19.47 -7.26
CA PRO A 93 24.23 20.78 -7.90
C PRO A 93 25.68 21.24 -8.16
N THR A 94 26.71 20.44 -7.83
CA THR A 94 28.13 20.87 -7.92
C THR A 94 28.94 20.01 -8.88
N LYS A 95 28.56 20.01 -10.16
CA LYS A 95 29.47 19.58 -11.25
C LYS A 95 29.55 20.55 -12.43
N THR A 96 28.94 21.73 -12.33
CA THR A 96 28.88 22.76 -13.38
C THR A 96 29.33 24.14 -12.88
N THR A 97 30.46 24.18 -12.18
CA THR A 97 31.24 25.42 -12.04
C THR A 97 32.69 25.01 -11.83
N ASN A 98 33.58 25.50 -12.70
CA ASN A 98 35.02 25.20 -12.84
C ASN A 98 35.35 24.10 -13.86
N ASN A 99 35.25 24.45 -15.15
CA ASN A 99 36.42 24.83 -15.96
C ASN A 99 35.98 25.60 -17.20
#